data_AF-A0A520TRR1-F1
#
_entry.id   AF-A0A520TRR1-F1
#
_cell.length_a   1.000
_cell.length_b   1.000
_cell.length_c   1.000
_cell.angle_alpha   90.00
_cell.angle_beta   90.00
_cell.angle_gamma   90.00
#
_symmetry.space_group_name_H-M   'P 1'
#
loop_
_entity.id
_entity.type
_entity.pdbx_description
1 polymer ?
#
loop_
_entity_poly.entity_id
_entity_poly.type
_entity_poly.pdbx_seq_one_letter_code
_entity_poly.pdbx_strand_id
1 'polypeptide(L)' 'ELEPDRRGVYGGAIGYLSWTGNMDLAIAIRTAVIREKELSVRAGGGVVYDSDPEAEYQESLNKAQSIIKAIEDMD' A
#
# COMPACT_ATOMS: atom_id res chain seq x y z
N GLU A 1 -9.00 -7.13 14.15
CA GLU A 1 -10.35 -6.59 14.45
C GLU A 1 -10.53 -5.11 14.16
N LEU A 2 -9.48 -4.33 13.86
CA LEU A 2 -9.60 -2.87 13.64
C LEU A 2 -9.94 -2.47 12.19
N GLU A 3 -9.50 -3.22 11.19
CA GLU A 3 -9.79 -2.91 9.78
C GLU A 3 -11.14 -3.48 9.36
N PRO A 4 -12.00 -2.69 8.68
CA PRO A 4 -13.38 -3.07 8.38
C PRO A 4 -13.50 -4.12 7.26
N ASP A 5 -12.43 -4.35 6.51
CA ASP A 5 -12.43 -5.20 5.32
C ASP A 5 -11.06 -5.87 5.10
N ARG A 6 -11.00 -6.77 4.10
CA ARG A 6 -9.77 -7.49 3.77
C ARG A 6 -8.78 -6.57 3.04
N ARG A 7 -7.51 -6.60 3.45
CA ARG A 7 -6.41 -5.82 2.84
C ARG A 7 -6.18 -6.04 1.33
N GLY A 8 -6.68 -7.14 0.78
CA GLY A 8 -6.40 -7.51 -0.61
C GLY A 8 -4.91 -7.78 -0.80
N VAL A 9 -4.27 -7.12 -1.77
CA VAL A 9 -2.83 -7.24 -2.00
C VAL A 9 -1.99 -6.48 -0.97
N TYR A 10 -2.56 -5.49 -0.24
CA TYR A 10 -1.81 -4.60 0.64
C TYR A 10 -1.10 -5.37 1.78
N GLY A 11 0.21 -5.19 1.88
CA GLY A 11 1.07 -5.93 2.83
C GLY A 11 1.38 -7.37 2.40
N GLY A 12 0.89 -7.82 1.24
CA GLY A 12 1.28 -9.06 0.59
C GLY A 12 2.59 -8.91 -0.20
N ALA A 13 2.80 -9.80 -1.18
CA ALA A 13 3.99 -9.81 -2.03
C ALA A 13 3.64 -9.83 -3.53
N ILE A 14 4.41 -9.10 -4.33
CA ILE A 14 4.32 -9.05 -5.80
C ILE A 14 5.70 -9.36 -6.37
N GLY A 15 5.76 -10.26 -7.35
CA GLY A 15 6.99 -10.59 -8.06
C GLY A 15 6.87 -11.92 -8.79
N TYR A 16 7.96 -12.69 -8.89
CA TYR A 16 7.99 -13.91 -9.71
C TYR A 16 8.68 -15.10 -9.03
N LEU A 17 8.33 -16.28 -9.54
CA LEU A 17 9.00 -17.56 -9.31
C LEU A 17 9.45 -18.10 -10.66
N SER A 18 10.71 -18.44 -10.82
CA SER A 18 11.24 -19.00 -12.07
C SER A 18 11.23 -20.53 -12.05
N TRP A 19 11.14 -21.13 -13.23
CA TRP A 19 11.30 -22.57 -13.43
C TRP A 19 12.69 -23.10 -13.03
N THR A 20 13.67 -22.20 -12.87
CA THR A 20 15.03 -22.53 -12.42
C THR A 20 15.19 -22.43 -10.90
N GLY A 21 14.10 -22.17 -10.16
CA GLY A 21 14.09 -22.10 -8.70
C GLY A 21 14.44 -20.73 -8.11
N ASN A 22 14.59 -19.68 -8.93
CA ASN A 22 14.82 -18.33 -8.44
C ASN A 22 13.49 -17.65 -8.09
N MET A 23 13.53 -16.71 -7.15
CA MET A 23 12.39 -15.91 -6.74
C MET A 23 12.85 -14.48 -6.47
N ASP A 24 12.01 -13.52 -6.84
CA ASP A 24 12.14 -12.15 -6.37
C ASP A 24 10.74 -11.58 -6.09
N LEU A 25 10.56 -11.00 -4.91
CA LEU A 25 9.28 -10.52 -4.40
C LEU A 25 9.48 -9.19 -3.67
N ALA A 26 8.66 -8.21 -4.03
CA ALA A 26 8.53 -6.95 -3.30
C ALA A 26 7.28 -6.97 -2.41
N ILE A 27 7.34 -6.28 -1.28
CA ILE A 27 6.16 -6.06 -0.44
C ILE A 27 5.20 -5.12 -1.20
N ALA A 28 3.93 -5.50 -1.27
CA ALA A 28 2.86 -4.73 -1.91
C ALA A 28 2.42 -3.54 -1.04
N ILE A 29 3.31 -2.56 -0.93
CA ILE A 29 3.09 -1.21 -0.38
C ILE A 29 3.34 -0.19 -1.48
N ARG A 30 2.87 1.05 -1.31
CA ARG A 30 2.91 2.08 -2.38
C ARG A 30 2.42 1.53 -3.73
N THR A 31 1.34 0.75 -3.68
CA THR A 31 0.75 0.07 -4.84
C THR A 31 -0.71 0.52 -5.00
N ALA A 32 -1.12 0.83 -6.22
CA ALA A 32 -2.52 1.09 -6.58
C ALA A 32 -3.17 -0.17 -7.15
N VAL A 33 -4.43 -0.43 -6.78
CA VAL A 33 -5.24 -1.51 -7.35
C VAL A 33 -6.42 -0.89 -8.08
N ILE A 34 -6.53 -1.20 -9.37
CA ILE A 34 -7.65 -0.76 -10.21
C ILE A 34 -8.59 -1.94 -10.42
N ARG A 35 -9.86 -1.77 -10.08
CA ARG A 35 -10.92 -2.74 -10.32
C ARG A 35 -12.19 -2.00 -10.69
N GLU A 36 -12.88 -2.43 -11.75
CA GLU A 36 -14.19 -1.88 -12.14
C GLU A 36 -14.19 -0.35 -12.30
N LYS A 37 -13.07 0.20 -12.81
CA LYS A 37 -12.77 1.65 -12.97
C LYS A 37 -12.60 2.44 -11.66
N GLU A 38 -12.54 1.76 -10.52
CA GLU A 38 -12.18 2.35 -9.23
C GLU A 38 -10.71 2.07 -8.94
N LEU A 39 -9.97 3.11 -8.55
CA LEU A 39 -8.59 3.03 -8.11
C LEU A 39 -8.55 3.12 -6.58
N SER A 40 -7.92 2.14 -5.94
CA SER A 40 -7.75 2.09 -4.50
C SER A 40 -6.27 2.07 -4.12
N VAL A 41 -5.91 2.83 -3.09
CA VAL A 41 -4.57 2.85 -2.50
C VAL A 41 -4.73 2.62 -1.00
N ARG A 42 -3.88 1.77 -0.44
CA ARG A 42 -3.80 1.56 1.02
C ARG A 42 -2.42 1.95 1.53
N ALA A 43 -2.43 2.59 2.69
CA ALA A 43 -1.24 3.00 3.41
C ALA A 43 -1.50 2.86 4.92
N GLY A 44 -0.41 2.78 5.68
CA GLY A 44 -0.43 2.65 7.12
C GLY A 44 0.96 2.87 7.70
N GLY A 45 1.06 2.81 9.01
CA GLY A 45 2.29 3.00 9.79
C GLY A 45 2.47 1.89 10.83
N GLY A 46 3.67 1.84 11.40
CA GLY A 46 3.91 1.03 12.59
C GLY A 46 3.63 1.88 13.82
N VAL A 47 2.70 1.45 14.66
CA VAL A 47 2.38 2.16 15.92
C VAL A 47 3.28 1.65 17.02
N VAL A 48 3.95 2.56 17.73
CA VAL A 48 4.74 2.30 18.93
C VAL A 48 4.11 2.95 20.15
N TYR A 49 4.68 2.73 21.34
CA TYR A 49 4.07 3.15 22.61
C TYR A 49 3.84 4.66 22.71
N ASP A 50 4.74 5.42 22.12
CA ASP A 50 4.83 6.88 22.13
C ASP A 50 4.37 7.52 20.81
N SER A 51 3.76 6.75 19.91
CA SER A 51 3.17 7.28 18.67
C SER A 51 2.06 8.29 18.98
N ASP A 52 2.10 9.42 18.28
CA ASP A 52 1.02 10.41 18.27
C ASP A 52 -0.04 10.03 17.21
N PRO A 53 -1.32 9.81 17.57
CA PRO A 53 -2.33 9.33 16.63
C PRO A 53 -2.53 10.23 15.40
N GLU A 54 -2.42 11.54 15.56
CA GLU A 54 -2.61 12.49 14.46
C GLU A 54 -1.41 12.45 13.51
N ALA A 55 -0.20 12.38 14.04
CA ALA A 55 1.01 12.23 13.25
C ALA A 55 1.01 10.93 12.42
N GLU A 56 0.61 9.80 13.01
CA GLU A 56 0.52 8.50 12.31
C GLU A 56 -0.56 8.49 11.21
N TYR A 57 -1.68 9.16 11.47
CA TYR A 57 -2.73 9.36 10.46
C TYR A 57 -2.21 10.19 9.28
N GLN A 58 -1.56 11.32 9.57
CA GLN A 58 -0.95 12.17 8.54
C GLN A 58 0.15 11.44 7.76
N GLU A 59 0.98 10.63 8.44
CA GLU A 59 1.98 9.78 7.78
C GLU A 59 1.34 8.82 6.77
N SER A 60 0.22 8.18 7.16
CA SER A 60 -0.51 7.26 6.30
C SER A 60 -1.07 7.97 5.06
N LEU A 61 -1.62 9.18 5.23
CA LEU A 61 -2.05 10.02 4.10
C LEU A 61 -0.89 10.41 3.18
N ASN A 62 0.24 10.86 3.76
CA ASN A 62 1.42 11.25 3.00
C ASN A 62 1.97 10.08 2.15
N LYS A 63 1.98 8.87 2.70
CA LYS A 63 2.39 7.66 1.96
C LYS A 63 1.47 7.39 0.77
N ALA A 64 0.16 7.49 0.95
CA ALA A 64 -0.83 7.28 -0.12
C ALA A 64 -0.77 8.38 -1.19
N GLN A 65 -0.56 9.64 -0.78
CA GLN A 65 -0.53 10.81 -1.67
C GLN A 65 0.51 10.69 -2.78
N SER A 66 1.63 10.02 -2.53
CA SER A 66 2.67 9.81 -3.55
C SER A 66 2.15 9.09 -4.81
N ILE A 67 1.24 8.12 -4.65
CA ILE A 67 0.62 7.43 -5.78
C ILE A 67 -0.47 8.29 -6.41
N ILE A 68 -1.32 8.92 -5.59
CA ILE A 68 -2.42 9.77 -6.08
C ILE A 68 -1.87 10.86 -6.99
N LYS A 69 -0.84 11.58 -6.54
CA LYS A 69 -0.16 12.59 -7.34
C LYS A 69 0.42 12.02 -8.64
N ALA A 70 1.05 10.84 -8.57
CA ALA A 70 1.61 10.20 -9.76
C ALA A 70 0.54 9.83 -10.79
N ILE A 71 -0.73 9.66 -10.38
CA ILE A 71 -1.86 9.40 -11.28
C ILE A 71 -2.43 10.72 -11.82
N GLU A 72 -2.54 11.75 -10.98
CA GLU A 72 -2.97 13.11 -11.41
C GLU A 72 -2.02 13.70 -12.46
N ASP A 73 -0.72 13.44 -12.34
CA ASP A 73 0.29 13.91 -13.30
C ASP A 73 0.27 13.11 -14.63
N MET A 74 -0.61 12.11 -14.82
CA MET A 74 -0.70 11.30 -16.06
C MET A 74 -1.62 11.90 -17.13
N ASP A 75 -2.12 13.12 -16.93
CA ASP A 75 -2.86 13.93 -17.92
C ASP A 75 -1.96 14.48 -19.05
#